data_AF-A0AAU4NL56-F1
#
_entry.id   AF-A0AAU4NL56-F1
#
_cell.length_a   1.000
_cell.length_b   1.000
_cell.length_c   1.000
_cell.angle_alpha   90.00
_cell.angle_beta   90.00
_cell.angle_gamma   90.00
#
_symmetry.space_group_name_H-M   'P 1'
#
loop_
_entity.id
_entity.type
_entity.pdbx_description
1 polymer ?
#
loop_
_entity_poly.entity_id
_entity_poly.type
_entity_poly.pdbx_seq_one_letter_code
_entity_poly.pdbx_strand_id
1 'polypeptide(L)' 'MVEGPVDVEMEDGTRVRSDRFMVALCACRRSKNYPFCDTSHRRKIRASTTEDRGRDD' A
#
# COMPACT_ATOMS: atom_id res chain seq x y z
N MET A 1 2.44 -6.57 -10.82
CA MET A 1 1.16 -7.28 -10.62
C MET A 1 1.34 -8.67 -11.19
N VAL A 2 0.60 -9.65 -10.70
CA VAL A 2 0.68 -11.05 -11.09
C VAL A 2 -0.76 -11.56 -11.27
N GLU A 3 -1.00 -12.40 -12.27
CA GLU A 3 -2.28 -13.10 -12.44
C GLU A 3 -2.44 -14.16 -11.34
N GLY A 4 -3.63 -14.27 -10.75
CA GLY A 4 -3.89 -15.16 -9.63
C GLY A 4 -4.86 -16.30 -9.96
N PRO A 5 -5.16 -17.16 -8.96
CA PRO A 5 -4.78 -17.10 -7.55
C PRO A 5 -3.28 -17.30 -7.31
N VAL A 6 -2.73 -16.72 -6.23
CA VAL A 6 -1.30 -16.85 -5.87
C VAL A 6 -1.12 -17.29 -4.43
N ASP A 7 -0.16 -18.18 -4.21
CA ASP A 7 0.39 -18.56 -2.91
C ASP A 7 1.83 -18.00 -2.82
N VAL A 8 2.11 -17.23 -1.77
CA VAL A 8 3.41 -16.60 -1.56
C VAL A 8 4.04 -17.16 -0.28
N GLU A 9 5.26 -17.68 -0.42
CA GLU A 9 6.11 -18.12 0.69
C GLU A 9 7.11 -17.02 1.03
N MET A 10 7.18 -16.65 2.31
CA MET A 10 8.08 -15.63 2.84
C MET A 10 9.37 -16.28 3.41
N GLU A 11 10.37 -15.46 3.67
CA GLU A 11 11.70 -15.91 4.16
C GLU A 11 11.64 -16.60 5.54
N ASP A 12 10.62 -16.29 6.33
CA ASP A 12 10.34 -16.93 7.63
C ASP A 12 9.58 -18.25 7.49
N GLY A 13 9.28 -18.69 6.26
CA GLY A 13 8.47 -19.87 5.95
C GLY A 13 6.96 -19.63 6.02
N THR A 14 6.51 -18.41 6.34
CA THR A 14 5.08 -18.10 6.37
C THR A 14 4.50 -18.12 4.95
N ARG A 15 3.37 -18.80 4.78
CA ARG A 15 2.62 -18.85 3.51
C ARG A 15 1.35 -18.03 3.58
N VAL A 16 1.14 -17.16 2.60
CA VAL A 16 -0.09 -16.39 2.46
C VAL A 16 -0.68 -16.54 1.06
N ARG A 17 -2.00 -16.68 0.99
CA ARG A 17 -2.73 -16.90 -0.26
C ARG A 17 -3.59 -15.69 -0.62
N SER A 18 -3.73 -15.45 -1.93
CA SER A 18 -4.72 -14.53 -2.47
C SER A 18 -5.51 -15.20 -3.59
N ASP A 19 -6.84 -15.25 -3.43
CA ASP A 19 -7.77 -15.80 -4.40
C ASP A 19 -8.21 -14.81 -5.49
N ARG A 20 -7.58 -13.63 -5.56
CA ARG A 20 -7.90 -12.64 -6.59
C ARG A 20 -7.27 -13.02 -7.92
N PHE A 21 -7.98 -12.76 -9.02
CA PHE A 21 -7.50 -12.97 -10.39
C PHE A 21 -6.29 -12.09 -10.76
N MET A 22 -6.10 -10.96 -10.06
CA MET A 22 -4.93 -10.10 -10.22
C MET A 22 -4.46 -9.61 -8.86
N VAL A 23 -3.17 -9.81 -8.58
CA VAL A 23 -2.57 -9.58 -7.28
C VAL A 23 -1.38 -8.63 -7.42
N ALA A 24 -1.35 -7.60 -6.58
CA ALA A 24 -0.23 -6.69 -6.51
C ALA A 24 0.69 -7.10 -5.35
N LEU A 25 1.95 -7.44 -5.65
CA LEU A 25 2.98 -7.71 -4.65
C LEU A 25 3.67 -6.41 -4.23
N CYS A 26 4.08 -6.35 -2.97
CA CYS A 26 4.76 -5.19 -2.40
C CYS A 26 6.26 -5.25 -2.70
N ALA A 27 6.74 -4.37 -3.58
CA ALA A 27 8.18 -4.20 -3.82
C ALA A 27 8.85 -3.18 -2.88
N CYS A 28 8.07 -2.39 -2.15
CA CYS A 28 8.59 -1.24 -1.38
C CYS A 28 8.73 -1.49 0.12
N ARG A 29 8.30 -2.66 0.63
CA ARG A 29 8.32 -3.03 2.06
C ARG A 29 7.62 -2.06 3.02
N ARG A 30 6.76 -1.17 2.51
CA ARG A 30 5.95 -0.23 3.31
C ARG A 30 4.52 -0.71 3.57
N SER A 31 4.13 -1.84 2.99
CA SER A 31 2.77 -2.35 3.13
C SER A 31 2.53 -2.91 4.52
N LYS A 32 1.35 -2.61 5.07
CA LYS A 32 0.89 -3.25 6.31
C LYS A 32 0.39 -4.68 6.10
N ASN A 33 0.07 -5.02 4.86
CA ASN A 33 -0.39 -6.34 4.44
C ASN A 33 0.69 -7.06 3.63
N TYR A 34 1.96 -6.87 4.00
CA TYR A 34 3.08 -7.56 3.34
C TYR A 34 2.83 -9.07 3.34
N PRO A 35 3.03 -9.77 2.21
CA PRO A 35 3.72 -9.41 0.98
C PRO A 35 2.87 -8.70 -0.09
N PHE A 36 1.58 -8.45 0.16
CA PHE A 36 0.68 -7.79 -0.79
C PHE A 36 0.78 -6.26 -0.72
N CYS A 37 0.49 -5.59 -1.83
CA CYS A 37 0.46 -4.14 -1.91
C CYS A 37 -0.88 -3.59 -1.39
N ASP A 38 -0.81 -2.68 -0.42
CA ASP A 38 -1.94 -1.96 0.21
C ASP A 38 -1.96 -0.47 -0.17
N THR A 39 -1.22 -0.08 -1.22
CA THR A 39 -1.00 1.31 -1.65
C THR A 39 -0.18 2.21 -0.69
N SER A 40 0.37 1.68 0.40
CA SER A 40 1.22 2.45 1.33
C SER A 40 2.51 3.00 0.70
N HIS A 41 2.85 2.59 -0.53
CA HIS A 41 3.93 3.19 -1.29
C HIS A 41 3.67 4.65 -1.70
N ARG A 42 2.40 5.06 -1.74
CA ARG A 42 2.00 6.41 -2.15
C ARG A 42 2.34 7.42 -1.04
N ARG A 43 2.94 8.54 -1.44
CA ARG A 43 3.23 9.64 -0.52
C ARG A 43 1.91 10.23 -0.02
N LYS A 44 1.69 10.25 1.29
CA LYS A 44 0.57 10.98 1.89
C LYS A 44 0.86 12.47 1.79
N ILE A 45 0.17 13.16 0.89
CA ILE A 45 0.13 14.62 0.92
C ILE A 45 -0.82 14.97 2.07
N ARG A 46 -0.27 15.47 3.17
CA ARG A 46 -1.12 16.14 4.17
C ARG A 46 -1.61 17.40 3.49
N ALA A 47 -2.92 17.51 3.27
CA ALA A 47 -3.51 18.80 2.92
C ALA A 47 -3.20 19.72 4.12
N SER A 48 -2.23 20.60 3.94
CA SER A 48 -1.97 21.68 4.88
C SER A 48 -3.25 22.50 4.95
N THR A 49 -3.87 22.52 6.13
CA THR A 49 -4.96 23.41 6.46
C THR A 49 -4.63 24.80 5.94
N THR A 50 -5.46 25.32 5.04
CA THR A 50 -5.45 26.72 4.65
C THR A 50 -5.94 27.52 5.85
N GLU A 51 -5.04 27.81 6.79
CA GLU A 51 -5.16 28.94 7.71
C GLU A 51 -4.16 29.99 7.26
N ASP A 52 -4.47 30.63 6.12
CA ASP A 52 -3.82 31.87 5.71
C ASP A 52 -4.78 32.67 4.84
N ARG A 53 -5.56 33.54 5.49
CA ARG A 53 -5.65 34.95 5.12
C ARG A 53 -6.50 35.72 6.12
N GLY A 54 -5.81 36.43 7.00
CA GLY A 54 -6.30 37.71 7.46
C GLY A 54 -6.51 38.63 6.25
N ARG A 55 -7.64 39.35 6.26
CA ARG A 55 -7.86 40.53 5.43
C ARG A 55 -8.58 41.53 6.32
N ASP A 56 -7.83 42.54 6.77
CA ASP A 56 -8.30 43.82 7.29
C ASP A 56 -9.54 44.33 6.52
N ASP A 57 -10.57 44.74 7.26
CA ASP A 57 -11.39 45.94 7.01
C ASP A 57 -11.96 46.46 8.34
#